data_AF-A0A966JB70-F1
#
_entry.id   AF-A0A966JB70-F1
#
_cell.length_a   1.000
_cell.length_b   1.000
_cell.length_c   1.000
_cell.angle_alpha   90.00
_cell.angle_beta   90.00
_cell.angle_gamma   90.00
#
_symmetry.space_group_name_H-M   'P 1'
#
loop_
_entity.id
_entity.type
_entity.pdbx_description
1 polymer ?
#
loop_
_entity_poly.entity_id
_entity_poly.type
_entity_poly.pdbx_seq_one_letter_code
_entity_poly.pdbx_strand_id
1 'polypeptide(L)'
;MNLRELAFQLSAITLIADAAKEAKERLRREFAAALEEVGADAAKAVLEGEEIAKVSLVHPKNSAEVLSEKALVEWVKSNWEYEIVESVRDSFRKHILDSVENVDGKAIYPRTGEVLDFIHFNTRDPYISTRFKDGGREALLGAFRAGALSPSEVMSEELLMAVGQ
;
A
#
# COMPACT_ATOMS: atom_id res chain seq x y z
N MET A 1 -19.45 25.31 -19.54
CA MET A 1 -18.07 25.62 -19.96
C MET A 1 -17.81 25.01 -21.33
N ASN A 2 -16.96 25.62 -22.14
CA ASN A 2 -16.45 25.04 -23.38
C ASN A 2 -15.14 24.24 -23.14
N LEU A 3 -14.64 23.56 -24.18
CA LEU A 3 -13.44 22.73 -24.09
C LEU A 3 -12.18 23.50 -23.66
N ARG A 4 -12.05 24.77 -24.05
CA ARG A 4 -10.90 25.62 -23.69
C ARG A 4 -10.94 26.03 -22.22
N GLU A 5 -12.12 26.34 -21.69
CA GLU A 5 -12.34 26.61 -20.26
C GLU A 5 -12.10 25.36 -19.40
N LEU A 6 -12.50 24.18 -19.88
CA LEU A 6 -12.24 22.90 -19.21
C LEU A 6 -10.75 22.55 -19.20
N ALA A 7 -10.06 22.70 -20.34
CA ALA A 7 -8.62 22.50 -20.41
C ALA A 7 -7.86 23.48 -19.51
N PHE A 8 -8.27 24.75 -19.47
CA PHE A 8 -7.70 25.75 -18.56
C PHE A 8 -7.92 25.35 -17.09
N GLN A 9 -9.17 25.05 -16.67
CA GLN A 9 -9.42 24.65 -15.29
C GLN A 9 -8.75 23.32 -14.90
N LEU A 10 -8.58 22.39 -15.84
CA LEU A 10 -7.79 21.18 -15.60
C LEU A 10 -6.32 21.55 -15.38
N SER A 11 -5.70 22.31 -16.29
CA SER A 11 -4.31 22.76 -16.12
C SER A 11 -4.09 23.60 -14.85
N ALA A 12 -5.10 24.37 -14.42
CA ALA A 12 -5.05 25.17 -13.21
C ALA A 12 -5.26 24.33 -11.94
N ILE A 13 -6.20 23.37 -11.92
CA ILE A 13 -6.37 22.48 -10.77
C ILE A 13 -5.21 21.49 -10.65
N THR A 14 -4.58 21.12 -11.76
CA THR A 14 -3.31 20.39 -11.76
C THR A 14 -2.18 21.31 -11.31
N LEU A 15 -1.96 22.54 -11.81
CA LEU A 15 -0.88 23.41 -11.27
C LEU A 15 -1.07 23.76 -9.79
N ILE A 16 -2.32 23.89 -9.35
CA ILE A 16 -2.66 23.89 -7.93
C ILE A 16 -2.18 22.58 -7.30
N ALA A 17 -2.54 21.41 -7.83
CA ALA A 17 -2.47 20.11 -7.21
C ALA A 17 -1.13 19.53 -6.68
N ASP A 18 0.10 19.88 -7.03
CA ASP A 18 0.62 20.74 -8.08
C ASP A 18 1.62 21.76 -7.48
N ALA A 19 1.31 22.27 -6.26
CA ALA A 19 2.09 23.26 -5.52
C ALA A 19 2.21 23.07 -3.98
N ALA A 20 1.52 22.11 -3.33
CA ALA A 20 1.59 21.90 -1.88
C ALA A 20 1.78 20.46 -1.31
N LYS A 21 1.86 19.36 -2.10
CA LYS A 21 2.49 18.09 -1.66
C LYS A 21 3.94 18.37 -1.22
N GLU A 22 4.66 19.23 -1.94
CA GLU A 22 5.94 19.77 -1.50
C GLU A 22 5.81 20.58 -0.20
N ALA A 23 4.78 21.42 -0.06
CA ALA A 23 4.54 22.13 1.20
C ALA A 23 4.26 21.15 2.35
N LYS A 24 3.57 20.04 2.11
CA LYS A 24 3.28 18.97 3.07
C LYS A 24 4.50 18.14 3.42
N GLU A 25 5.35 17.78 2.45
CA GLU A 25 6.63 17.10 2.71
C GLU A 25 7.65 18.05 3.37
N ARG A 26 7.62 19.35 3.06
CA ARG A 26 8.39 20.39 3.74
C ARG A 26 7.92 20.56 5.19
N LEU A 27 6.63 20.76 5.42
CA LEU A 27 6.02 20.88 6.75
C LEU A 27 6.27 19.63 7.60
N ARG A 28 6.30 18.42 7.02
CA ARG A 28 6.73 17.20 7.72
C ARG A 28 8.17 17.27 8.21
N ARG A 29 9.10 17.77 7.40
CA ARG A 29 10.53 17.93 7.78
C ARG A 29 10.70 19.02 8.83
N GLU A 30 10.07 20.18 8.64
CA GLU A 30 10.07 21.31 9.58
C GLU A 30 9.47 20.91 10.94
N PHE A 31 8.33 20.21 10.93
CA PHE A 31 7.67 19.73 12.16
C PHE A 31 8.46 18.63 12.87
N ALA A 32 9.10 17.71 12.14
CA ALA A 32 9.96 16.69 12.74
C ALA A 32 11.18 17.31 13.44
N ALA A 33 11.84 18.30 12.82
CA ALA A 33 12.95 19.02 13.43
C ALA A 33 12.52 19.82 14.66
N ALA A 34 11.36 20.49 14.61
CA ALA A 34 10.81 21.22 15.76
C ALA A 34 10.43 20.29 16.93
N LEU A 35 9.95 19.07 16.65
CA LEU A 35 9.70 18.05 17.67
C LEU A 35 10.99 17.52 18.31
N GLU A 36 12.05 17.33 17.51
CA GLU A 36 13.38 16.92 17.99
C GLU A 36 14.02 18.00 18.88
N GLU A 37 13.95 19.27 18.50
CA GLU A 37 14.49 20.41 19.26
C GLU A 37 13.88 20.53 20.66
N VAL A 38 12.56 20.28 20.80
CA VAL A 38 11.85 20.35 22.10
C VAL A 38 11.77 18.99 22.83
N GLY A 39 12.31 17.91 22.24
CA GLY A 39 12.30 16.57 22.82
C GLY A 39 10.90 15.97 23.01
N ALA A 40 9.98 16.17 22.06
CA ALA A 40 8.59 15.70 22.16
C ALA A 40 8.17 14.82 20.97
N ASP A 41 7.40 13.75 21.23
CA ASP A 41 6.89 12.88 20.17
C ASP A 41 5.70 13.48 19.39
N ALA A 42 5.08 14.55 19.88
CA ALA A 42 3.83 15.08 19.30
C ALA A 42 3.49 16.52 19.72
N ALA A 43 2.69 17.19 18.89
CA ALA A 43 2.02 18.45 19.21
C ALA A 43 0.53 18.41 18.83
N LYS A 44 -0.23 19.35 19.40
CA LYS A 44 -1.66 19.58 19.13
C LYS A 44 -1.83 20.81 18.23
N ALA A 45 -2.60 20.69 17.17
CA ALA A 45 -3.08 21.83 16.40
C ALA A 45 -4.36 22.37 17.06
N VAL A 46 -4.40 23.68 17.30
CA VAL A 46 -5.48 24.35 18.02
C VAL A 46 -6.01 25.52 17.18
N LEU A 47 -7.32 25.65 17.09
CA LEU A 47 -8.02 26.73 16.38
C LEU A 47 -9.09 27.32 17.31
N GLU A 48 -9.07 28.64 17.49
CA GLU A 48 -9.99 29.39 18.39
C GLU A 48 -10.08 28.89 19.85
N GLY A 49 -9.14 28.04 20.27
CA GLY A 49 -9.08 27.41 21.59
C GLY A 49 -9.43 25.91 21.60
N GLU A 50 -9.98 25.38 20.50
CA GLU A 50 -10.33 23.96 20.36
C GLU A 50 -9.22 23.16 19.67
N GLU A 51 -8.97 21.93 20.15
CA GLU A 51 -8.00 21.00 19.55
C GLU A 51 -8.59 20.35 18.30
N ILE A 52 -8.06 20.69 17.13
CA ILE A 52 -8.56 20.21 15.83
C ILE A 52 -7.79 19.00 15.29
N ALA A 53 -6.53 18.79 15.71
CA ALA A 53 -5.74 17.62 15.34
C ALA A 53 -4.56 17.39 16.30
N LYS A 54 -4.03 16.16 16.30
CA LYS A 54 -2.73 15.82 16.89
C LYS A 54 -1.80 15.34 15.76
N VAL A 55 -0.62 15.94 15.66
CA VAL A 55 0.45 15.51 14.74
C VAL A 55 1.57 14.89 15.58
N SER A 56 2.17 13.80 15.12
CA SER A 56 3.13 13.02 15.93
C SER A 56 4.23 12.42 15.07
N LEU A 57 5.44 12.39 15.62
CA LEU A 57 6.56 11.65 15.06
C LEU A 57 6.32 10.16 15.30
N VAL A 58 6.35 9.36 14.23
CA VAL A 58 6.18 7.91 14.31
C VAL A 58 7.51 7.26 14.01
N HIS A 59 8.26 6.92 15.05
CA HIS A 59 9.44 6.07 14.91
C HIS A 59 9.00 4.67 14.44
N PRO A 60 9.43 4.21 13.25
CA PRO A 60 9.23 2.82 12.88
C PRO A 60 10.02 1.95 13.87
N LYS A 61 9.33 1.04 14.56
CA LYS A 61 10.02 0.08 15.44
C LYS A 61 10.92 -0.81 14.59
N ASN A 62 12.14 -1.05 15.04
CA ASN A 62 13.03 -2.04 14.43
C ASN A 62 12.34 -3.41 14.41
N SER A 63 11.84 -3.81 13.24
CA SER A 63 11.39 -5.17 12.96
C SER A 63 12.62 -6.04 12.73
N ALA A 64 12.75 -7.13 13.48
CA ALA A 64 13.71 -8.17 13.14
C ALA A 64 13.30 -8.80 11.80
N GLU A 65 14.26 -8.92 10.86
CA GLU A 65 14.06 -9.59 9.58
C GLU A 65 14.80 -10.92 9.53
N VAL A 66 14.25 -11.88 8.76
CA VAL A 66 14.81 -13.22 8.62
C VAL A 66 15.78 -13.24 7.43
N LEU A 67 17.07 -13.01 7.72
CA LEU A 67 18.12 -12.97 6.68
C LEU A 67 18.34 -14.31 5.94
N SER A 68 17.86 -15.43 6.51
CA SER A 68 17.88 -16.73 5.84
C SER A 68 16.80 -17.65 6.42
N GLU A 69 15.74 -17.88 5.64
CA GLU A 69 14.64 -18.78 6.02
C GLU A 69 15.13 -20.20 6.31
N LYS A 70 16.15 -20.69 5.58
CA LYS A 70 16.74 -22.01 5.85
C LYS A 70 17.39 -22.06 7.24
N ALA A 71 18.15 -21.02 7.61
CA ALA A 71 18.79 -20.96 8.92
C ALA A 71 17.77 -20.79 10.06
N LEU A 72 16.69 -20.04 9.82
CA LEU A 72 15.56 -19.98 10.76
C LEU A 72 14.93 -21.35 10.95
N VAL A 73 14.53 -22.04 9.86
CA VAL A 73 13.91 -23.36 9.93
C VAL A 73 14.83 -24.38 10.61
N GLU A 74 16.14 -24.38 10.32
CA GLU A 74 17.13 -25.28 10.93
C GLU A 74 17.32 -25.01 12.44
N TRP A 75 17.31 -23.73 12.85
CA TRP A 75 17.39 -23.34 14.25
C TRP A 75 16.07 -23.60 15.00
N VAL A 76 14.91 -23.24 14.43
CA VAL A 76 13.58 -23.55 14.99
C VAL A 76 13.41 -25.06 15.12
N LYS A 77 13.83 -25.86 14.14
CA LYS A 77 13.77 -27.33 14.24
C LYS A 77 14.60 -27.89 15.40
N SER A 78 15.68 -27.19 15.77
CA SER A 78 16.56 -27.55 16.88
C SER A 78 16.05 -27.10 18.26
N ASN A 79 15.03 -26.24 18.34
CA ASN A 79 14.51 -25.68 19.60
C ASN A 79 13.02 -26.01 19.83
N TRP A 80 12.20 -25.90 18.78
CA TRP A 80 10.74 -26.02 18.77
C TRP A 80 10.24 -26.67 17.47
N GLU A 81 10.60 -27.94 17.21
CA GLU A 81 10.28 -28.67 15.97
C GLU A 81 8.77 -28.66 15.61
N TYR A 82 7.89 -28.61 16.61
CA TYR A 82 6.43 -28.60 16.43
C TYR A 82 5.87 -27.25 15.91
N GLU A 83 6.66 -26.19 15.85
CA GLU A 83 6.27 -24.90 15.24
C GLU A 83 6.49 -24.86 13.72
N ILE A 84 6.96 -25.96 13.10
CA ILE A 84 7.22 -26.05 11.66
C ILE A 84 6.07 -26.74 10.94
N VAL A 85 5.39 -26.01 10.05
CA VAL A 85 4.40 -26.58 9.12
C VAL A 85 5.13 -27.05 7.86
N GLU A 86 5.41 -28.35 7.76
CA GLU A 86 5.96 -28.95 6.54
C GLU A 86 4.96 -28.79 5.38
N SER A 87 5.43 -28.23 4.26
CA SER A 87 4.59 -27.94 3.10
C SER A 87 5.35 -27.99 1.78
N VAL A 88 4.65 -28.33 0.69
CA VAL A 88 5.25 -28.38 -0.65
C VAL A 88 5.46 -26.95 -1.16
N ARG A 89 6.73 -26.57 -1.40
CA ARG A 89 7.12 -25.25 -1.94
C ARG A 89 6.23 -24.83 -3.12
N ASP A 90 5.77 -23.59 -3.13
CA ASP A 90 4.75 -23.16 -4.11
C ASP A 90 5.22 -23.23 -5.57
N SER A 91 6.53 -23.11 -5.81
CA SER A 91 7.11 -23.35 -7.14
C SER A 91 7.00 -24.81 -7.62
N PHE A 92 6.96 -25.79 -6.70
CA PHE A 92 6.73 -27.20 -7.03
C PHE A 92 5.24 -27.56 -6.99
N ARG A 93 4.47 -26.96 -6.07
CA ARG A 93 2.99 -27.01 -6.09
C ARG A 93 2.47 -26.54 -7.46
N LYS A 94 2.97 -25.38 -7.93
CA LYS A 94 2.69 -24.86 -9.27
C LYS A 94 3.17 -25.82 -10.36
N HIS A 95 4.42 -26.30 -10.32
CA HIS A 95 4.91 -27.28 -11.31
C HIS A 95 3.97 -28.50 -11.44
N ILE A 96 3.47 -29.06 -10.33
CA ILE A 96 2.50 -30.17 -10.37
C ILE A 96 1.15 -29.73 -10.97
N LEU A 97 0.62 -28.57 -10.57
CA LEU A 97 -0.64 -28.03 -11.09
C LEU A 97 -0.56 -27.66 -12.60
N ASP A 98 0.58 -27.17 -13.06
CA ASP A 98 0.89 -26.89 -14.46
C ASP A 98 1.15 -28.18 -15.28
N SER A 99 1.42 -29.32 -14.61
CA SER A 99 1.72 -30.61 -15.24
C SER A 99 0.54 -31.57 -15.35
N VAL A 100 -0.60 -31.29 -14.71
CA VAL A 100 -1.79 -32.17 -14.76
C VAL A 100 -2.72 -31.84 -15.92
N GLU A 101 -3.19 -32.87 -16.60
CA GLU A 101 -4.18 -32.74 -17.66
C GLU A 101 -5.60 -32.84 -17.07
N ASN A 102 -6.53 -32.04 -17.58
CA ASN A 102 -7.94 -32.11 -17.22
C ASN A 102 -8.68 -33.03 -18.20
N VAL A 103 -9.13 -34.18 -17.72
CA VAL A 103 -9.97 -35.12 -18.49
C VAL A 103 -11.28 -35.34 -17.74
N ASP A 104 -12.39 -34.92 -18.35
CA ASP A 104 -13.75 -34.97 -17.78
C ASP A 104 -13.86 -34.45 -16.33
N GLY A 105 -13.12 -33.38 -16.02
CA GLY A 105 -13.11 -32.73 -14.70
C GLY A 105 -12.12 -33.32 -13.69
N LYS A 106 -11.37 -34.36 -14.06
CA LYS A 106 -10.35 -35.02 -13.22
C LYS A 106 -8.94 -34.54 -13.59
N ALA A 107 -8.09 -34.38 -12.59
CA ALA A 107 -6.66 -34.14 -12.78
C ALA A 107 -5.92 -35.47 -12.98
N ILE A 108 -5.32 -35.66 -14.15
CA ILE A 108 -4.48 -36.82 -14.46
C ILE A 108 -3.02 -36.36 -14.54
N TYR A 109 -2.10 -37.06 -13.87
CA TYR A 109 -0.67 -36.80 -14.02
C TYR A 109 -0.11 -37.60 -15.22
N PRO A 110 0.22 -36.96 -16.35
CA PRO A 110 0.41 -37.63 -17.64
C PRO A 110 1.65 -38.54 -17.69
N ARG A 111 2.59 -38.40 -16.74
CA ARG A 111 3.80 -39.24 -16.66
C ARG A 111 3.54 -40.61 -16.02
N THR A 112 2.49 -40.76 -15.22
CA THR A 112 2.14 -42.03 -14.54
C THR A 112 0.75 -42.54 -14.90
N GLY A 113 -0.14 -41.69 -15.42
CA GLY A 113 -1.57 -41.99 -15.60
C GLY A 113 -2.36 -41.95 -14.29
N GLU A 114 -1.74 -41.48 -13.20
CA GLU A 114 -2.35 -41.41 -11.88
C GLU A 114 -3.40 -40.29 -11.82
N VAL A 115 -4.57 -40.58 -11.25
CA VAL A 115 -5.62 -39.59 -11.01
C VAL A 115 -5.35 -38.93 -9.66
N LEU A 116 -5.08 -37.63 -9.67
CA LEU A 116 -4.78 -36.86 -8.46
C LEU A 116 -6.07 -36.28 -7.89
N ASP A 117 -6.85 -37.12 -7.20
CA ASP A 117 -8.17 -36.79 -6.64
C ASP A 117 -8.18 -35.60 -5.64
N PHE A 118 -7.00 -35.14 -5.20
CA PHE A 118 -6.81 -33.94 -4.38
C PHE A 118 -6.66 -32.63 -5.21
N ILE A 119 -6.76 -32.69 -6.54
CA ILE A 119 -6.70 -31.53 -7.45
C ILE A 119 -8.02 -31.40 -8.21
N HIS A 120 -8.62 -30.20 -8.18
CA HIS A 120 -9.88 -29.90 -8.86
C HIS A 120 -9.78 -28.59 -9.66
N PHE A 121 -10.30 -28.58 -10.88
CA PHE A 121 -10.24 -27.43 -11.77
C PHE A 121 -11.44 -26.49 -11.57
N ASN A 122 -11.17 -25.25 -11.14
CA ASN A 122 -12.18 -24.23 -10.85
C ASN A 122 -12.16 -23.13 -11.93
N THR A 123 -13.17 -23.09 -12.80
CA THR A 123 -13.27 -22.15 -13.92
C THR A 123 -13.79 -20.77 -13.49
N ARG A 124 -12.89 -19.79 -13.29
CA ARG A 124 -13.20 -18.39 -12.93
C ARG A 124 -12.14 -17.37 -13.36
N ASP A 125 -12.56 -16.11 -13.43
CA ASP A 125 -11.79 -14.85 -13.49
C ASP A 125 -12.68 -13.69 -12.95
N PRO A 126 -12.24 -12.41 -12.91
CA PRO A 126 -10.89 -11.85 -12.80
C PRO A 126 -10.67 -11.40 -11.32
N TYR A 127 -10.19 -10.24 -10.84
CA TYR A 127 -9.66 -8.96 -11.37
C TYR A 127 -8.83 -8.23 -10.27
N ILE A 128 -8.03 -7.22 -10.63
CA ILE A 128 -7.36 -6.33 -9.63
C ILE A 128 -8.34 -5.25 -9.14
N SER A 129 -8.37 -4.99 -7.84
CA SER A 129 -9.38 -4.17 -7.16
C SER A 129 -8.79 -3.30 -6.06
N THR A 130 -9.41 -2.15 -5.78
CA THR A 130 -9.08 -1.25 -4.65
C THR A 130 -10.31 -1.06 -3.77
N ARG A 131 -10.18 -1.25 -2.45
CA ARG A 131 -11.24 -0.99 -1.47
C ARG A 131 -10.89 0.17 -0.55
N PHE A 132 -11.86 1.04 -0.32
CA PHE A 132 -11.86 2.05 0.73
C PHE A 132 -12.67 1.53 1.92
N LYS A 133 -12.42 2.06 3.13
CA LYS A 133 -13.29 1.89 4.29
C LYS A 133 -14.42 2.93 4.28
N ASP A 134 -15.50 2.66 5.01
CA ASP A 134 -16.63 3.57 5.17
C ASP A 134 -16.19 4.92 5.76
N GLY A 135 -16.78 6.03 5.30
CA GLY A 135 -16.36 7.39 5.63
C GLY A 135 -15.06 7.85 4.96
N GLY A 136 -14.26 6.94 4.40
CA GLY A 136 -12.95 7.23 3.83
C GLY A 136 -12.97 8.06 2.55
N ARG A 137 -14.11 8.14 1.86
CA ARG A 137 -14.27 9.02 0.67
C ARG A 137 -14.83 10.39 1.07
N GLU A 138 -15.76 10.39 2.02
CA GLU A 138 -16.40 11.57 2.59
C GLU A 138 -15.37 12.45 3.32
N ALA A 139 -14.46 11.84 4.09
CA ALA A 139 -13.37 12.55 4.78
C ALA A 139 -12.42 13.27 3.81
N LEU A 140 -12.03 12.62 2.71
CA LEU A 140 -11.21 13.23 1.65
C LEU A 140 -11.97 14.39 0.98
N LEU A 141 -13.24 14.19 0.63
CA LEU A 141 -14.09 15.22 0.02
C LEU A 141 -14.28 16.44 0.94
N GLY A 142 -14.39 16.22 2.25
CA GLY A 142 -14.48 17.29 3.26
C GLY A 142 -13.20 18.12 3.31
N ALA A 143 -12.04 17.46 3.37
CA ALA A 143 -10.75 18.14 3.39
C ALA A 143 -10.50 18.98 2.12
N PHE A 144 -10.87 18.46 0.94
CA PHE A 144 -10.84 19.19 -0.34
C PHE A 144 -11.76 20.42 -0.38
N ARG A 145 -12.92 20.38 0.29
CA ARG A 145 -13.88 21.50 0.31
C ARG A 145 -13.53 22.56 1.35
N ALA A 146 -12.92 22.18 2.46
CA ALA A 146 -12.51 23.10 3.52
C ALA A 146 -11.19 23.84 3.21
N GLY A 147 -10.47 23.44 2.15
CA GLY A 147 -9.11 23.93 1.87
C GLY A 147 -8.04 23.36 2.81
N ALA A 148 -8.42 22.51 3.77
CA ALA A 148 -7.51 21.88 4.73
C ALA A 148 -6.65 20.75 4.13
N LEU A 149 -7.11 20.21 3.00
CA LEU A 149 -6.30 19.50 2.02
C LEU A 149 -6.77 20.02 0.68
N SER A 150 -6.23 21.11 0.18
CA SER A 150 -6.49 21.48 -1.22
C SER A 150 -6.00 20.34 -2.13
N PRO A 151 -6.46 20.26 -3.39
CA PRO A 151 -5.79 19.41 -4.37
C PRO A 151 -4.28 19.64 -4.34
N SER A 152 -3.82 20.87 -4.07
CA SER A 152 -2.39 21.24 -3.94
C SER A 152 -1.61 20.36 -3.00
N GLU A 153 -2.17 19.94 -1.87
CA GLU A 153 -1.48 19.15 -0.86
C GLU A 153 -1.25 17.65 -1.25
N VAL A 154 -1.41 17.28 -2.53
CA VAL A 154 -1.52 15.87 -2.97
C VAL A 154 -0.54 15.44 -4.08
N MET A 155 -0.25 16.27 -5.08
CA MET A 155 0.47 15.94 -6.33
C MET A 155 1.65 16.90 -6.68
N SER A 156 2.07 17.79 -5.78
CA SER A 156 2.98 18.93 -6.07
C SER A 156 4.42 18.70 -6.50
N GLU A 157 5.03 17.55 -6.28
CA GLU A 157 6.39 17.37 -6.82
C GLU A 157 6.30 17.26 -8.37
N GLU A 158 5.10 16.99 -8.89
CA GLU A 158 4.87 16.57 -10.27
C GLU A 158 4.69 17.71 -11.31
N LEU A 159 4.27 18.95 -10.96
CA LEU A 159 4.37 20.11 -11.90
C LEU A 159 5.43 21.16 -11.57
N LEU A 160 5.99 21.23 -10.35
CA LEU A 160 7.24 21.97 -10.19
C LEU A 160 8.38 21.31 -11.00
N MET A 161 8.32 19.98 -11.22
CA MET A 161 9.11 19.30 -12.25
C MET A 161 8.65 19.55 -13.70
N ALA A 162 7.38 19.83 -13.97
CA ALA A 162 6.87 20.02 -15.34
C ALA A 162 7.01 21.45 -15.91
N VAL A 163 7.32 22.44 -15.07
CA VAL A 163 7.69 23.80 -15.51
C VAL A 163 9.19 23.91 -15.83
N GLY A 164 9.98 22.88 -15.51
CA GLY A 164 11.45 22.84 -15.66
C GLY A 164 11.99 22.02 -16.84
N GLN A 165 11.18 21.71 -17.86
CA GLN A 165 11.58 20.98 -19.08
C GLN A 165 11.21 21.75 -20.36
#